data_AF-A0A969ERG9-F1
#
_entry.id   AF-A0A969ERG9-F1
#
_cell.length_a   1.000
_cell.length_b   1.000
_cell.length_c   1.000
_cell.angle_alpha   90.00
_cell.angle_beta   90.00
_cell.angle_gamma   90.00
#
_symmetry.space_group_name_H-M   'P 1'
#
loop_
_entity.id
_entity.type
_entity.pdbx_description
1 polymer ?
#
loop_
_entity_poly.entity_id
_entity_poly.type
_entity_poly.pdbx_seq_one_letter_code
_entity_poly.pdbx_strand_id
1 'polypeptide(L)'
;MGYKSIGHGFYLEDGSEINNKLYSNIGIFARAAVDNPHNPRKVPGILAWTEDKAVTDKVPTHSDYAHPTTFWLMNTWNDVDYNMAAGASACGACYWPLPGILSGPSVKQKWDSYASLQTFPDRAGATPIKSFRGNFCSTAMNSFNTTANVSVCNGLGVPTDDAHLEPIPNPLAPRPAAWLEDTYYPRVDPGGQRFATRCDADSIGARVDPTTGAVDCKNVPRCSASNKAGCMVTVLDRYTTAFHWAETNFSAIWLRPQWFLVQNSVIADVQNAGLTFVTGGDYTKSSSIDGNWLLARKNVFIGQTQKDNPYAAAIGPFNADGLACDNRNSTVNYCLSRAEGIAMPLSNWANNQRLFNIYDGPAQQDSNAYLDITRSTIDDCQQDGSGNCQNSASMYGRVLGMPFDSDSRQCYLPNAAIAWKQPNGFYYSPVVPLEKSFFRHG
;
A
#
# COMPACT_ATOMS: atom_id res chain seq x y z
N MET A 1 22.52 0.52 1.78
CA MET A 1 21.94 0.78 0.44
C MET A 1 21.54 -0.56 -0.16
N GLY A 2 20.29 -0.71 -0.59
CA GLY A 2 19.82 -1.83 -1.40
C GLY A 2 19.57 -1.35 -2.83
N TYR A 3 20.10 -2.04 -3.84
CA TYR A 3 19.95 -1.63 -5.24
C TYR A 3 19.65 -2.85 -6.10
N LYS A 4 18.58 -2.75 -6.92
CA LYS A 4 18.17 -3.83 -7.83
C LYS A 4 18.03 -5.15 -7.09
N SER A 5 17.38 -5.17 -5.93
CA SER A 5 17.01 -6.43 -5.30
C SER A 5 15.97 -7.16 -6.16
N ILE A 6 15.89 -8.48 -6.05
CA ILE A 6 14.80 -9.29 -6.63
C ILE A 6 13.82 -9.60 -5.49
N GLY A 7 12.54 -9.40 -5.73
CA GLY A 7 11.49 -9.49 -4.72
C GLY A 7 11.53 -8.29 -3.77
N HIS A 8 12.16 -8.48 -2.62
CA HIS A 8 12.17 -7.49 -1.55
C HIS A 8 13.54 -6.83 -1.34
N GLY A 9 13.57 -5.65 -0.73
CA GLY A 9 14.77 -4.87 -0.44
C GLY A 9 15.28 -5.11 0.97
N PHE A 10 15.12 -4.12 1.85
CA PHE A 10 15.30 -4.29 3.29
C PHE A 10 14.20 -5.21 3.80
N TYR A 11 14.60 -6.38 4.29
CA TYR A 11 13.71 -7.50 4.52
C TYR A 11 13.83 -7.95 5.97
N LEU A 12 12.84 -7.55 6.78
CA LEU A 12 12.61 -8.07 8.14
C LEU A 12 11.42 -9.04 8.04
N GLU A 13 11.75 -10.31 7.87
CA GLU A 13 10.88 -11.43 7.51
C GLU A 13 10.08 -12.01 8.68
N ASP A 14 10.53 -11.82 9.92
CA ASP A 14 9.95 -12.52 11.04
C ASP A 14 9.38 -11.59 12.11
N GLY A 15 8.35 -12.08 12.81
CA GLY A 15 7.76 -11.36 13.92
C GLY A 15 8.70 -11.15 15.11
N SER A 16 9.84 -11.84 15.16
CA SER A 16 10.84 -11.65 16.21
C SER A 16 11.77 -10.46 15.97
N GLU A 17 11.82 -9.93 14.76
CA GLU A 17 12.80 -8.92 14.37
C GLU A 17 12.40 -7.53 14.85
N ILE A 18 12.74 -7.24 16.11
CA ILE A 18 12.49 -5.97 16.78
C ILE A 18 13.78 -5.22 17.12
N ASN A 19 13.64 -3.93 17.41
CA ASN A 19 14.72 -3.03 17.82
C ASN A 19 15.82 -2.83 16.75
N ASN A 20 15.54 -3.16 15.50
CA ASN A 20 16.37 -2.79 14.37
C ASN A 20 16.33 -1.28 14.17
N LYS A 21 17.46 -0.72 13.70
CA LYS A 21 17.64 0.70 13.42
C LYS A 21 17.91 0.89 11.94
N LEU A 22 16.87 1.22 11.20
CA LEU A 22 16.94 1.54 9.79
C LEU A 22 17.00 3.06 9.66
N TYR A 23 18.22 3.61 9.64
CA TYR A 23 18.45 5.04 9.53
C TYR A 23 19.14 5.42 8.24
N SER A 24 18.58 6.41 7.52
CA SER A 24 19.22 6.99 6.33
C SER A 24 19.57 5.95 5.26
N ASN A 25 18.80 4.86 5.18
CA ASN A 25 18.97 3.87 4.15
C ASN A 25 18.29 4.31 2.86
N ILE A 26 18.87 3.93 1.73
CA ILE A 26 18.21 4.02 0.43
C ILE A 26 18.04 2.62 -0.16
N GLY A 27 16.81 2.31 -0.53
CA GLY A 27 16.46 1.16 -1.36
C GLY A 27 16.04 1.66 -2.73
N ILE A 28 16.65 1.12 -3.78
CA ILE A 28 16.47 1.55 -5.16
C ILE A 28 16.04 0.35 -5.98
N PHE A 29 14.83 0.45 -6.54
CA PHE A 29 14.25 -0.49 -7.49
C PHE A 29 14.20 -1.92 -6.98
N ALA A 30 13.20 -2.20 -6.14
CA ALA A 30 12.82 -3.58 -5.82
C ALA A 30 12.16 -4.20 -7.06
N ARG A 31 12.85 -5.16 -7.69
CA ARG A 31 12.43 -5.76 -8.96
C ARG A 31 11.59 -7.00 -8.71
N ALA A 32 10.51 -7.15 -9.44
CA ALA A 32 9.75 -8.39 -9.49
C ALA A 32 10.62 -9.53 -10.02
N ALA A 33 10.43 -10.73 -9.46
CA ALA A 33 11.03 -11.97 -9.93
C ALA A 33 10.32 -12.49 -11.20
N VAL A 34 10.37 -11.70 -12.28
CA VAL A 34 9.70 -11.98 -13.56
C VAL A 34 10.71 -12.07 -14.71
N ASP A 35 10.31 -12.64 -15.84
CA ASP A 35 11.10 -12.67 -17.07
C ASP A 35 10.98 -11.32 -17.80
N ASN A 36 11.97 -10.45 -17.60
CA ASN A 36 12.03 -9.15 -18.25
C ASN A 36 13.48 -8.64 -18.38
N PRO A 37 13.72 -7.52 -19.11
CA PRO A 37 15.07 -6.96 -19.26
C PRO A 37 15.75 -6.55 -17.94
N HIS A 38 14.96 -6.31 -16.89
CA HIS A 38 15.49 -6.02 -15.56
C HIS A 38 15.92 -7.26 -14.78
N ASN A 39 15.57 -8.48 -15.19
CA ASN A 39 16.02 -9.74 -14.57
C ASN A 39 16.72 -10.66 -15.60
N PRO A 40 17.85 -10.22 -16.19
CA PRO A 40 18.49 -10.95 -17.31
C PRO A 40 19.03 -12.33 -16.92
N ARG A 41 19.21 -12.58 -15.62
CA ARG A 41 19.68 -13.86 -15.08
C ARG A 41 18.54 -14.81 -14.72
N LYS A 42 17.28 -14.41 -14.93
CA LYS A 42 16.09 -15.18 -14.55
C LYS A 42 16.19 -15.67 -13.11
N VAL A 43 16.51 -14.75 -12.19
CA VAL A 43 16.61 -15.08 -10.77
C VAL A 43 15.19 -15.24 -10.22
N PRO A 44 14.86 -16.39 -9.61
CA PRO A 44 13.56 -16.59 -8.97
C PRO A 44 13.45 -15.78 -7.67
N GLY A 45 12.22 -15.53 -7.25
CA GLY A 45 11.93 -15.00 -5.92
C GLY A 45 12.03 -16.08 -4.86
N ILE A 46 12.33 -15.69 -3.62
CA ILE A 46 12.21 -16.53 -2.42
C ILE A 46 10.72 -16.75 -2.13
N LEU A 47 9.94 -15.66 -2.06
CA LEU A 47 8.50 -15.68 -1.85
C LEU A 47 7.74 -15.79 -3.18
N ALA A 48 8.00 -16.87 -3.91
CA ALA A 48 7.47 -17.13 -5.24
C ALA A 48 7.02 -18.58 -5.39
N TRP A 49 5.95 -18.96 -4.72
CA TRP A 49 5.26 -20.21 -5.03
C TRP A 49 4.56 -20.07 -6.39
N THR A 50 5.07 -20.77 -7.40
CA THR A 50 4.63 -20.62 -8.80
C THR A 50 3.94 -21.85 -9.36
N GLU A 51 3.56 -22.84 -8.54
CA GLU A 51 2.97 -24.09 -9.05
C GLU A 51 1.59 -23.86 -9.68
N ASP A 52 0.81 -22.91 -9.16
CA ASP A 52 -0.49 -22.54 -9.75
C ASP A 52 -0.38 -21.44 -10.82
N LYS A 53 0.76 -20.72 -10.88
CA LYS A 53 1.01 -19.52 -11.71
C LYS A 53 -0.20 -18.57 -11.78
N ALA A 54 -1.03 -18.55 -10.74
CA ALA A 54 -2.35 -17.95 -10.83
C ALA A 54 -2.27 -16.42 -10.70
N VAL A 55 -3.07 -15.70 -11.49
CA VAL A 55 -3.25 -14.24 -11.38
C VAL A 55 -4.05 -13.95 -10.11
N THR A 56 -3.38 -14.01 -8.97
CA THR A 56 -3.96 -13.92 -7.63
C THR A 56 -2.99 -13.28 -6.66
N ASP A 57 -3.52 -12.54 -5.69
CA ASP A 57 -2.71 -11.98 -4.62
C ASP A 57 -2.70 -12.95 -3.45
N LYS A 58 -1.56 -13.58 -3.26
CA LYS A 58 -1.31 -14.38 -2.08
C LYS A 58 -0.10 -13.79 -1.39
N VAL A 59 -0.35 -12.89 -0.44
CA VAL A 59 0.70 -12.42 0.45
C VAL A 59 0.84 -13.43 1.59
N PRO A 60 2.05 -13.93 1.87
CA PRO A 60 3.33 -13.55 1.26
C PRO A 60 3.76 -14.43 0.07
N THR A 61 3.07 -15.54 -0.23
CA THR A 61 3.60 -16.59 -1.12
C THR A 61 3.88 -16.18 -2.56
N HIS A 62 3.29 -15.10 -3.06
CA HIS A 62 3.45 -14.56 -4.42
C HIS A 62 4.15 -13.18 -4.43
N SER A 63 4.55 -12.65 -3.28
CA SER A 63 4.92 -11.24 -3.14
C SER A 63 6.18 -10.87 -3.91
N ASP A 64 7.13 -11.79 -4.13
CA ASP A 64 8.38 -11.45 -4.81
C ASP A 64 8.21 -11.14 -6.30
N TYR A 65 7.16 -11.63 -6.94
CA TYR A 65 6.87 -11.33 -8.34
C TYR A 65 5.69 -10.37 -8.51
N ALA A 66 4.67 -10.42 -7.65
CA ALA A 66 3.49 -9.56 -7.78
C ALA A 66 3.69 -8.20 -7.10
N HIS A 67 4.29 -8.19 -5.91
CA HIS A 67 4.37 -7.01 -5.05
C HIS A 67 5.77 -6.85 -4.43
N PRO A 68 6.82 -6.72 -5.27
CA PRO A 68 8.17 -6.49 -4.77
C PRO A 68 8.18 -5.24 -3.88
N THR A 69 8.97 -5.26 -2.82
CA THR A 69 8.82 -4.27 -1.73
C THR A 69 10.15 -3.78 -1.23
N THR A 70 10.34 -2.47 -1.17
CA THR A 70 11.64 -1.91 -0.79
C THR A 70 11.94 -2.09 0.71
N PHE A 71 10.95 -1.89 1.58
CA PHE A 71 11.04 -2.11 3.02
C PHE A 71 9.89 -3.01 3.48
N TRP A 72 10.19 -4.29 3.62
CA TRP A 72 9.28 -5.32 4.11
C TRP A 72 9.48 -5.53 5.60
N LEU A 73 8.42 -5.35 6.39
CA LEU A 73 8.52 -5.28 7.86
C LEU A 73 7.43 -6.13 8.51
N MET A 74 7.79 -7.29 9.05
CA MET A 74 6.86 -8.23 9.69
C MET A 74 6.59 -7.91 11.16
N ASN A 75 7.59 -7.35 11.85
CA ASN A 75 7.40 -6.62 13.09
C ASN A 75 7.78 -5.16 12.87
N THR A 76 6.97 -4.23 13.39
CA THR A 76 7.21 -2.80 13.22
C THR A 76 7.80 -2.12 14.45
N TRP A 77 8.09 -2.86 15.52
CA TRP A 77 8.81 -2.30 16.68
C TRP A 77 10.29 -2.06 16.36
N ASN A 78 10.54 -1.23 15.35
CA ASN A 78 11.82 -0.90 14.74
C ASN A 78 11.86 0.60 14.49
N ASP A 79 13.05 1.19 14.59
CA ASP A 79 13.25 2.60 14.29
C ASP A 79 13.49 2.73 12.77
N VAL A 80 12.53 3.28 12.03
CA VAL A 80 12.57 3.41 10.56
C VAL A 80 12.56 4.89 10.22
N ASP A 81 13.74 5.53 10.24
CA ASP A 81 13.82 6.97 10.10
C ASP A 81 14.74 7.42 8.95
N TYR A 82 14.29 8.46 8.24
CA TYR A 82 15.03 9.15 7.19
C TYR A 82 15.46 8.25 6.02
N ASN A 83 14.74 7.15 5.78
CA ASN A 83 15.03 6.25 4.68
C ASN A 83 14.37 6.73 3.39
N MET A 84 14.85 6.24 2.25
CA MET A 84 14.27 6.49 0.93
C MET A 84 14.00 5.16 0.22
N ALA A 85 12.77 4.97 -0.22
CA ALA A 85 12.36 3.91 -1.13
C ALA A 85 12.10 4.50 -2.52
N ALA A 86 12.94 4.14 -3.49
CA ALA A 86 12.91 4.70 -4.83
C ALA A 86 12.65 3.58 -5.85
N GLY A 87 11.39 3.37 -6.20
CA GLY A 87 11.01 2.37 -7.19
C GLY A 87 10.69 1.00 -6.60
N ALA A 88 9.50 0.50 -6.91
CA ALA A 88 9.15 -0.91 -6.84
C ALA A 88 8.43 -1.29 -8.13
N SER A 89 8.88 -2.37 -8.79
CA SER A 89 8.30 -2.79 -10.07
C SER A 89 6.99 -3.56 -9.86
N ALA A 90 6.37 -4.04 -10.95
CA ALA A 90 5.07 -4.70 -10.94
C ALA A 90 4.03 -3.87 -10.17
N CYS A 91 3.35 -4.47 -9.20
CA CYS A 91 2.39 -3.83 -8.31
C CYS A 91 3.00 -3.61 -6.91
N GLY A 92 4.31 -3.31 -6.87
CA GLY A 92 5.11 -3.27 -5.66
C GLY A 92 4.84 -2.12 -4.71
N ALA A 93 5.49 -2.17 -3.55
CA ALA A 93 5.35 -1.19 -2.48
C ALA A 93 6.68 -0.59 -2.02
N CYS A 94 6.66 0.66 -1.55
CA CYS A 94 7.81 1.23 -0.87
C CYS A 94 7.98 0.64 0.54
N TYR A 95 6.98 0.84 1.40
CA TYR A 95 6.97 0.36 2.78
C TYR A 95 5.77 -0.54 3.01
N TRP A 96 6.02 -1.77 3.47
CA TRP A 96 4.98 -2.72 3.81
C TRP A 96 5.15 -3.23 5.25
N PRO A 97 4.67 -2.46 6.24
CA PRO A 97 4.46 -2.95 7.60
C PRO A 97 3.31 -3.96 7.64
N LEU A 98 3.67 -5.21 7.38
CA LEU A 98 2.72 -6.32 7.35
C LEU A 98 2.19 -6.61 8.76
N PRO A 99 0.95 -7.13 8.85
CA PRO A 99 0.41 -7.67 10.08
C PRO A 99 1.04 -9.05 10.32
N GLY A 100 2.34 -9.07 10.58
CA GLY A 100 3.12 -10.27 10.78
C GLY A 100 2.91 -10.90 12.15
N ILE A 101 3.27 -12.18 12.24
CA ILE A 101 3.42 -12.95 13.48
C ILE A 101 4.78 -13.67 13.48
N LEU A 102 5.13 -14.29 14.61
CA LEU A 102 6.26 -15.22 14.66
C LEU A 102 6.05 -16.33 13.61
N SER A 103 7.10 -16.62 12.86
CA SER A 103 7.11 -17.55 11.74
C SER A 103 8.39 -18.38 11.74
N GLY A 104 8.47 -19.37 10.85
CA GLY A 104 9.65 -20.22 10.71
C GLY A 104 10.10 -20.86 12.04
N PRO A 105 11.42 -21.00 12.27
CA PRO A 105 11.97 -21.52 13.52
C PRO A 105 11.64 -20.68 14.77
N SER A 106 11.32 -19.39 14.61
CA SER A 106 11.06 -18.47 15.74
C SER A 106 9.82 -18.86 16.55
N VAL A 107 8.86 -19.57 15.95
CA VAL A 107 7.66 -20.05 16.66
C VAL A 107 7.98 -21.01 17.82
N LYS A 108 9.16 -21.62 17.81
CA LYS A 108 9.61 -22.59 18.83
C LYS A 108 10.42 -21.93 19.95
N GLN A 109 10.65 -20.63 19.86
CA GLN A 109 11.44 -19.87 20.83
C GLN A 109 10.55 -19.11 21.81
N LYS A 110 11.12 -18.76 22.96
CA LYS A 110 10.50 -17.82 23.90
C LYS A 110 10.96 -16.41 23.54
N TRP A 111 10.01 -15.51 23.39
CA TRP A 111 10.27 -14.09 23.10
C TRP A 111 9.82 -13.21 24.25
N ASP A 112 10.41 -12.03 24.34
CA ASP A 112 10.01 -10.93 25.20
C ASP A 112 9.63 -9.72 24.35
N SER A 113 9.29 -8.61 25.02
CA SER A 113 8.94 -7.33 24.42
C SER A 113 7.87 -7.46 23.33
N TYR A 114 7.94 -6.61 22.31
CA TYR A 114 7.00 -6.60 21.19
C TYR A 114 7.10 -7.83 20.28
N ALA A 115 8.15 -8.63 20.35
CA ALA A 115 8.22 -9.93 19.66
C ALA A 115 7.25 -10.93 20.30
N SER A 116 7.15 -10.94 21.64
CA SER A 116 6.20 -11.80 22.36
C SER A 116 4.72 -11.48 22.08
N LEU A 117 4.38 -10.24 21.69
CA LEU A 117 3.03 -9.87 21.28
C LEU A 117 2.59 -10.61 20.00
N GLN A 118 3.53 -11.01 19.15
CA GLN A 118 3.29 -11.63 17.84
C GLN A 118 3.23 -13.16 17.89
N THR A 119 3.06 -13.77 19.07
CA THR A 119 3.05 -15.25 19.22
C THR A 119 1.84 -15.92 18.59
N PHE A 120 0.67 -15.27 18.57
CA PHE A 120 -0.58 -15.91 18.14
C PHE A 120 -1.20 -15.19 16.93
N PRO A 121 -1.89 -15.92 16.02
CA PRO A 121 -2.51 -15.34 14.83
C PRO A 121 -3.50 -14.19 15.10
N ASP A 122 -4.25 -14.24 16.20
CA ASP A 122 -5.20 -13.19 16.59
C ASP A 122 -4.53 -11.86 17.00
N ARG A 123 -3.20 -11.88 17.13
CA ARG A 123 -2.34 -10.73 17.48
C ARG A 123 -1.45 -10.25 16.34
N ALA A 124 -1.65 -10.79 15.14
CA ALA A 124 -1.04 -10.26 13.93
C ALA A 124 -1.21 -8.72 13.85
N GLY A 125 -0.12 -8.02 13.56
CA GLY A 125 -0.14 -6.55 13.47
C GLY A 125 -0.45 -5.80 14.78
N ALA A 126 -0.40 -6.46 15.95
CA ALA A 126 -0.60 -5.80 17.24
C ALA A 126 0.59 -4.92 17.66
N THR A 127 1.74 -5.09 17.01
CA THR A 127 2.94 -4.31 17.31
C THR A 127 2.78 -2.89 16.76
N PRO A 128 2.95 -1.85 17.58
CA PRO A 128 3.03 -0.48 17.10
C PRO A 128 4.31 -0.29 16.28
N ILE A 129 4.33 0.78 15.49
CA ILE A 129 5.58 1.23 14.87
C ILE A 129 6.37 2.01 15.91
N LYS A 130 7.64 1.65 16.13
CA LYS A 130 8.46 2.31 17.15
C LYS A 130 8.81 3.75 16.76
N SER A 131 9.32 3.94 15.54
CA SER A 131 9.47 5.26 14.91
C SER A 131 9.33 5.14 13.40
N PHE A 132 8.60 6.08 12.78
CA PHE A 132 8.56 6.27 11.34
C PHE A 132 8.58 7.76 11.03
N ARG A 133 9.79 8.30 10.84
CA ARG A 133 9.98 9.74 10.66
C ARG A 133 10.86 10.08 9.47
N GLY A 134 10.44 11.08 8.69
CA GLY A 134 11.30 11.69 7.68
C GLY A 134 11.60 10.79 6.48
N ASN A 135 10.83 9.71 6.29
CA ASN A 135 11.04 8.78 5.18
C ASN A 135 10.54 9.35 3.85
N PHE A 136 11.03 8.77 2.76
CA PHE A 136 10.68 9.13 1.40
C PHE A 136 10.25 7.90 0.61
N CYS A 137 9.24 8.06 -0.24
CA CYS A 137 8.87 7.04 -1.22
C CYS A 137 8.60 7.67 -2.58
N SER A 138 9.06 7.02 -3.64
CA SER A 138 8.69 7.38 -4.99
C SER A 138 8.48 6.15 -5.86
N THR A 139 7.49 6.22 -6.77
CA THR A 139 7.32 5.26 -7.87
C THR A 139 7.07 3.83 -7.40
N ALA A 140 5.91 3.62 -6.80
CA ALA A 140 5.42 2.29 -6.43
C ALA A 140 3.89 2.30 -6.46
N MET A 141 3.25 1.14 -6.64
CA MET A 141 1.79 1.05 -6.56
C MET A 141 1.31 1.53 -5.19
N ASN A 142 1.90 0.99 -4.13
CA ASN A 142 1.65 1.42 -2.76
C ASN A 142 2.87 2.14 -2.19
N SER A 143 2.61 3.26 -1.54
CA SER A 143 3.59 3.99 -0.75
C SER A 143 3.78 3.34 0.62
N PHE A 144 2.67 3.14 1.34
CA PHE A 144 2.68 2.59 2.68
C PHE A 144 1.42 1.75 2.91
N ASN A 145 1.57 0.43 3.03
CA ASN A 145 0.45 -0.48 3.20
C ASN A 145 0.55 -1.24 4.54
N THR A 146 -0.54 -1.25 5.30
CA THR A 146 -0.61 -1.90 6.62
C THR A 146 -1.31 -3.26 6.62
N THR A 147 -1.83 -3.70 5.47
CA THR A 147 -2.61 -4.93 5.34
C THR A 147 -1.90 -5.95 4.45
N ALA A 148 -2.11 -7.24 4.67
CA ALA A 148 -1.69 -8.26 3.70
C ALA A 148 -2.60 -8.31 2.46
N ASN A 149 -3.82 -7.80 2.59
CA ASN A 149 -4.75 -7.65 1.48
C ASN A 149 -4.31 -6.47 0.58
N VAL A 150 -4.24 -6.74 -0.72
CA VAL A 150 -3.90 -5.82 -1.83
C VAL A 150 -4.73 -6.22 -3.05
N SER A 151 -4.74 -5.38 -4.09
CA SER A 151 -5.46 -5.69 -5.33
C SER A 151 -4.65 -6.58 -6.26
N VAL A 152 -5.38 -7.32 -7.10
CA VAL A 152 -4.79 -8.25 -8.06
C VAL A 152 -3.83 -7.55 -8.99
N CYS A 153 -2.58 -7.99 -9.00
CA CYS A 153 -1.61 -7.54 -9.98
C CYS A 153 -1.89 -8.20 -11.35
N ASN A 154 -2.94 -7.75 -12.03
CA ASN A 154 -3.49 -8.40 -13.23
C ASN A 154 -2.49 -8.52 -14.40
N GLY A 155 -1.42 -7.73 -14.42
CA GLY A 155 -0.37 -7.83 -15.44
C GLY A 155 0.63 -8.96 -15.24
N LEU A 156 0.43 -9.85 -14.25
CA LEU A 156 1.34 -10.96 -13.89
C LEU A 156 0.62 -12.29 -14.14
N GLY A 157 1.28 -13.30 -14.73
CA GLY A 157 0.59 -14.56 -15.03
C GLY A 157 1.36 -15.56 -15.90
N VAL A 158 0.64 -16.59 -16.35
CA VAL A 158 1.15 -17.71 -17.16
C VAL A 158 1.57 -17.23 -18.56
N PRO A 159 2.58 -17.86 -19.21
CA PRO A 159 3.31 -17.31 -20.37
C PRO A 159 2.55 -17.33 -21.71
N THR A 160 1.25 -17.60 -21.70
CA THR A 160 0.52 -17.97 -22.92
C THR A 160 -0.01 -16.78 -23.71
N ASP A 161 0.22 -15.54 -23.27
CA ASP A 161 -0.12 -14.35 -24.05
C ASP A 161 0.92 -13.22 -23.90
N ASP A 162 0.83 -12.24 -24.81
CA ASP A 162 1.64 -11.02 -24.77
C ASP A 162 1.19 -9.99 -23.71
N ALA A 163 0.23 -10.36 -22.86
CA ALA A 163 -0.44 -9.46 -21.93
C ALA A 163 0.03 -9.60 -20.48
N HIS A 164 0.92 -10.53 -20.14
CA HIS A 164 1.41 -10.73 -18.77
C HIS A 164 2.94 -10.73 -18.64
N LEU A 165 3.46 -10.42 -17.45
CA LEU A 165 4.83 -10.69 -17.02
C LEU A 165 4.89 -12.10 -16.43
N GLU A 166 5.73 -12.97 -16.99
CA GLU A 166 5.91 -14.34 -16.50
C GLU A 166 6.72 -14.33 -15.20
N PRO A 167 6.20 -14.89 -14.08
CA PRO A 167 7.01 -15.16 -12.89
C PRO A 167 8.09 -16.21 -13.19
N ILE A 168 9.32 -15.96 -12.73
CA ILE A 168 10.39 -16.96 -12.79
C ILE A 168 10.09 -18.08 -11.79
N PRO A 169 9.97 -19.35 -12.22
CA PRO A 169 9.69 -20.46 -11.31
C PRO A 169 10.80 -20.67 -10.28
N ASN A 170 10.42 -20.85 -9.01
CA ASN A 170 11.34 -21.25 -7.96
C ASN A 170 11.15 -22.74 -7.61
N PRO A 171 12.04 -23.66 -8.03
CA PRO A 171 11.92 -25.08 -7.68
C PRO A 171 12.18 -25.38 -6.20
N LEU A 172 12.70 -24.41 -5.44
CA LEU A 172 12.99 -24.53 -4.01
C LEU A 172 11.87 -23.95 -3.13
N ALA A 173 10.89 -23.25 -3.73
CA ALA A 173 9.74 -22.73 -3.02
C ALA A 173 8.73 -23.87 -2.81
N PRO A 174 8.54 -24.38 -1.57
CA PRO A 174 7.60 -25.45 -1.31
C PRO A 174 6.16 -24.96 -1.47
N ARG A 175 5.23 -25.90 -1.57
CA ARG A 175 3.80 -25.59 -1.43
C ARG A 175 3.53 -25.03 -0.02
N PRO A 176 2.78 -23.93 0.13
CA PRO A 176 2.44 -23.39 1.44
C PRO A 176 1.74 -24.43 2.32
N ALA A 177 2.17 -24.55 3.57
CA ALA A 177 1.64 -25.52 4.53
C ALA A 177 0.78 -24.86 5.61
N ALA A 178 0.18 -25.65 6.49
CA ALA A 178 -0.59 -25.14 7.64
C ALA A 178 0.30 -24.41 8.66
N TRP A 179 -0.28 -23.55 9.52
CA TRP A 179 0.45 -22.54 10.32
C TRP A 179 1.74 -23.06 10.99
N LEU A 180 1.64 -24.10 11.82
CA LEU A 180 2.77 -24.66 12.59
C LEU A 180 3.72 -25.55 11.76
N GLU A 181 3.32 -25.91 10.54
CA GLU A 181 4.06 -26.83 9.67
C GLU A 181 4.90 -26.10 8.61
N ASP A 182 4.50 -24.89 8.25
CA ASP A 182 5.24 -24.08 7.27
C ASP A 182 6.40 -23.36 7.94
N THR A 183 7.60 -23.81 7.57
CA THR A 183 8.85 -23.21 8.02
C THR A 183 9.51 -22.35 6.95
N TYR A 184 8.86 -22.17 5.79
CA TYR A 184 9.42 -21.48 4.64
C TYR A 184 8.85 -20.06 4.50
N TYR A 185 7.52 -19.93 4.48
CA TYR A 185 6.90 -18.63 4.25
C TYR A 185 6.69 -17.85 5.56
N PRO A 186 6.90 -16.53 5.55
CA PRO A 186 6.48 -15.69 6.66
C PRO A 186 4.97 -15.78 6.88
N ARG A 187 4.52 -15.42 8.08
CA ARG A 187 3.12 -15.55 8.48
C ARG A 187 2.49 -14.20 8.75
N VAL A 188 1.39 -13.92 8.06
CA VAL A 188 0.63 -12.66 8.16
C VAL A 188 -0.86 -12.95 8.35
N ASP A 189 -1.59 -12.01 8.95
CA ASP A 189 -3.05 -12.03 8.89
C ASP A 189 -3.55 -11.63 7.48
N PRO A 190 -4.25 -12.53 6.75
CA PRO A 190 -4.73 -12.25 5.40
C PRO A 190 -5.80 -11.16 5.36
N GLY A 191 -6.58 -10.98 6.43
CA GLY A 191 -7.60 -9.93 6.51
C GLY A 191 -7.00 -8.53 6.64
N GLY A 192 -5.83 -8.47 7.27
CA GLY A 192 -4.98 -7.30 7.37
C GLY A 192 -5.53 -6.23 8.30
N GLN A 193 -5.12 -6.28 9.57
CA GLN A 193 -5.51 -5.31 10.58
C GLN A 193 -4.34 -4.99 11.51
N ARG A 194 -4.09 -3.70 11.76
CA ARG A 194 -3.11 -3.24 12.76
C ARG A 194 -3.79 -2.71 14.01
N PHE A 195 -3.61 -3.45 15.09
CA PHE A 195 -4.13 -3.09 16.40
C PHE A 195 -2.97 -2.73 17.33
N ALA A 196 -2.30 -1.62 17.04
CA ALA A 196 -1.16 -1.15 17.82
C ALA A 196 -1.47 -1.17 19.33
N THR A 197 -0.80 -2.07 20.04
CA THR A 197 -1.06 -2.43 21.43
C THR A 197 0.19 -2.15 22.26
N ARG A 198 0.02 -1.48 23.38
CA ARG A 198 1.07 -1.19 24.36
C ARG A 198 1.61 -2.48 24.97
N CYS A 199 2.92 -2.59 25.08
CA CYS A 199 3.63 -3.68 25.77
C CYS A 199 4.73 -3.11 26.66
N ASP A 200 4.50 -3.13 27.96
CA ASP A 200 5.44 -2.77 29.02
C ASP A 200 5.09 -3.49 30.34
N ALA A 201 5.89 -3.26 31.39
CA ALA A 201 5.73 -3.93 32.68
C ALA A 201 4.37 -3.68 33.36
N ASP A 202 3.74 -2.53 33.08
CA ASP A 202 2.46 -2.14 33.66
C ASP A 202 1.26 -2.60 32.80
N SER A 203 1.52 -3.17 31.62
CA SER A 203 0.46 -3.63 30.73
C SER A 203 -0.27 -4.81 31.35
N ILE A 204 -1.61 -4.76 31.35
CA ILE A 204 -2.45 -5.85 31.88
C ILE A 204 -2.06 -7.16 31.17
N GLY A 205 -1.74 -8.21 31.94
CA GLY A 205 -1.35 -9.51 31.39
C GLY A 205 0.13 -9.64 31.03
N ALA A 206 0.93 -8.57 31.11
CA ALA A 206 2.37 -8.67 30.98
C ALA A 206 2.98 -9.47 32.15
N ARG A 207 4.06 -10.20 31.87
CA ARG A 207 4.85 -10.90 32.89
C ARG A 207 6.27 -10.39 32.85
N VAL A 208 6.79 -9.93 33.99
CA VAL A 208 8.18 -9.47 34.10
C VAL A 208 9.02 -10.60 34.65
N ASP A 209 10.10 -10.94 33.96
CA ASP A 209 11.10 -11.85 34.49
C ASP A 209 11.83 -11.18 35.68
N PRO A 210 11.79 -11.77 36.88
CA PRO A 210 12.36 -11.14 38.08
C PRO A 210 13.89 -11.05 38.05
N THR A 211 14.55 -11.80 37.16
CA THR A 211 16.01 -11.86 37.05
C THR A 211 16.52 -10.87 36.00
N THR A 212 15.87 -10.84 34.84
CA THR A 212 16.33 -10.04 33.69
C THR A 212 15.56 -8.74 33.49
N GLY A 213 14.39 -8.59 34.11
CA GLY A 213 13.46 -7.49 33.85
C GLY A 213 12.78 -7.58 32.48
N ALA A 214 12.97 -8.68 31.73
CA ALA A 214 12.35 -8.88 30.43
C ALA A 214 10.82 -8.96 30.56
N VAL A 215 10.10 -8.25 29.69
CA VAL A 215 8.63 -8.21 29.71
C VAL A 215 8.07 -9.17 28.66
N ASP A 216 7.37 -10.21 29.08
CA ASP A 216 6.58 -11.10 28.20
C ASP A 216 5.15 -10.56 28.06
N CYS A 217 4.79 -10.14 26.85
CA CYS A 217 3.52 -9.54 26.49
C CYS A 217 2.58 -10.50 25.75
N LYS A 218 2.87 -11.79 25.66
CA LYS A 218 2.03 -12.76 24.94
C LYS A 218 0.59 -12.88 25.46
N ASN A 219 0.33 -12.43 26.69
CA ASN A 219 -1.00 -12.42 27.29
C ASN A 219 -1.62 -11.02 27.38
N VAL A 220 -0.92 -9.96 26.93
CA VAL A 220 -1.46 -8.59 26.97
C VAL A 220 -2.67 -8.47 26.05
N PRO A 221 -3.85 -8.03 26.50
CA PRO A 221 -5.01 -7.93 25.63
C PRO A 221 -4.77 -6.95 24.48
N ARG A 222 -5.17 -7.34 23.26
CA ARG A 222 -5.07 -6.49 22.07
C ARG A 222 -5.84 -5.18 22.26
N CYS A 223 -5.36 -4.10 21.65
CA CYS A 223 -6.12 -2.86 21.51
C CYS A 223 -7.50 -3.12 20.90
N SER A 224 -8.55 -2.66 21.58
CA SER A 224 -9.94 -2.86 21.19
C SER A 224 -10.86 -1.85 21.90
N ALA A 225 -12.14 -1.83 21.54
CA ALA A 225 -13.13 -1.01 22.23
C ALA A 225 -13.26 -1.36 23.73
N SER A 226 -13.02 -2.62 24.10
CA SER A 226 -13.04 -3.11 25.48
C SER A 226 -11.70 -2.93 26.21
N ASN A 227 -10.60 -2.67 25.48
CA ASN A 227 -9.27 -2.42 26.04
C ASN A 227 -8.63 -1.16 25.43
N LYS A 228 -9.23 0.00 25.69
CA LYS A 228 -8.76 1.28 25.14
C LYS A 228 -7.43 1.74 25.75
N ALA A 229 -7.19 1.42 27.03
CA ALA A 229 -5.97 1.85 27.74
C ALA A 229 -4.68 1.25 27.15
N GLY A 230 -4.79 0.09 26.49
CA GLY A 230 -3.68 -0.55 25.78
C GLY A 230 -3.50 -0.07 24.34
N CYS A 231 -4.34 0.84 23.82
CA CYS A 231 -4.23 1.28 22.43
C CYS A 231 -3.10 2.31 22.23
N MET A 232 -2.35 2.13 21.15
CA MET A 232 -1.27 3.02 20.75
C MET A 232 -1.52 3.61 19.36
N VAL A 233 -0.97 4.81 19.13
CA VAL A 233 -1.05 5.49 17.83
C VAL A 233 0.15 5.12 16.98
N THR A 234 -0.12 4.70 15.75
CA THR A 234 0.86 4.60 14.67
C THR A 234 1.01 5.97 14.01
N VAL A 235 2.22 6.53 14.05
CA VAL A 235 2.49 7.89 13.54
C VAL A 235 3.37 7.80 12.30
N LEU A 236 2.91 8.40 11.20
CA LEU A 236 3.71 8.72 10.02
C LEU A 236 4.01 10.22 10.08
N ASP A 237 5.25 10.57 10.43
CA ASP A 237 5.67 11.96 10.60
C ASP A 237 6.70 12.38 9.55
N ARG A 238 6.49 13.52 8.90
CA ARG A 238 7.40 14.05 7.87
C ARG A 238 7.65 13.06 6.74
N TYR A 239 6.62 12.30 6.36
CA TYR A 239 6.72 11.34 5.27
C TYR A 239 6.48 12.05 3.94
N THR A 240 7.41 11.92 3.00
CA THR A 240 7.25 12.51 1.66
C THR A 240 7.08 11.40 0.64
N THR A 241 5.98 11.42 -0.09
CA THR A 241 5.68 10.36 -1.04
C THR A 241 5.10 10.91 -2.34
N ALA A 242 5.57 10.37 -3.47
CA ALA A 242 5.14 10.82 -4.79
C ALA A 242 5.00 9.67 -5.80
N PHE A 243 4.05 9.83 -6.72
CA PHE A 243 3.82 8.97 -7.87
C PHE A 243 3.44 7.53 -7.50
N HIS A 244 2.13 7.32 -7.32
CA HIS A 244 1.56 6.04 -6.91
C HIS A 244 0.32 5.67 -7.70
N TRP A 245 0.20 4.39 -8.06
CA TRP A 245 -0.85 3.87 -8.95
C TRP A 245 -1.69 2.76 -8.30
N ALA A 246 -1.93 2.86 -6.99
CA ALA A 246 -2.81 1.94 -6.30
C ALA A 246 -4.15 1.78 -7.03
N GLU A 247 -4.64 0.54 -7.15
CA GLU A 247 -5.96 0.24 -7.70
C GLU A 247 -7.06 0.90 -6.84
N THR A 248 -8.23 1.14 -7.43
CA THR A 248 -9.35 1.83 -6.80
C THR A 248 -9.74 1.30 -5.43
N ASN A 249 -9.59 0.00 -5.17
CA ASN A 249 -9.93 -0.54 -3.87
C ASN A 249 -8.99 -0.14 -2.74
N PHE A 250 -7.80 0.34 -3.09
CA PHE A 250 -6.71 0.72 -2.20
C PHE A 250 -6.30 2.17 -2.42
N SER A 251 -5.18 2.55 -1.83
CA SER A 251 -4.57 3.88 -1.99
C SER A 251 -3.06 3.77 -1.84
N ALA A 252 -2.36 4.83 -2.22
CA ALA A 252 -0.92 4.94 -2.01
C ALA A 252 -0.58 4.67 -0.54
N ILE A 253 -1.27 5.34 0.38
CA ILE A 253 -1.18 5.10 1.82
C ILE A 253 -2.49 4.47 2.29
N TRP A 254 -2.42 3.22 2.77
CA TRP A 254 -3.56 2.42 3.19
C TRP A 254 -3.43 1.98 4.65
N LEU A 255 -4.27 2.56 5.52
CA LEU A 255 -4.17 2.47 6.97
C LEU A 255 -5.42 1.84 7.59
N ARG A 256 -5.29 0.64 8.18
CA ARG A 256 -6.42 -0.13 8.73
C ARG A 256 -6.07 -0.89 10.05
N PRO A 257 -6.96 -0.97 11.07
CA PRO A 257 -8.23 -0.25 11.15
C PRO A 257 -8.19 1.10 11.89
N GLN A 258 -7.25 1.32 12.81
CA GLN A 258 -7.41 2.38 13.81
C GLN A 258 -6.10 2.89 14.39
N TRP A 259 -6.18 4.07 15.02
CA TRP A 259 -5.10 4.77 15.71
C TRP A 259 -3.93 5.13 14.79
N PHE A 260 -4.23 5.90 13.74
CA PHE A 260 -3.26 6.44 12.81
C PHE A 260 -3.23 7.98 12.85
N LEU A 261 -2.01 8.51 12.86
CA LEU A 261 -1.74 9.93 12.68
C LEU A 261 -0.76 10.09 11.52
N VAL A 262 -1.19 10.76 10.46
CA VAL A 262 -0.32 11.18 9.36
C VAL A 262 -0.10 12.68 9.50
N GLN A 263 1.14 13.11 9.75
CA GLN A 263 1.40 14.52 10.00
C GLN A 263 2.68 15.07 9.38
N ASN A 264 2.69 16.38 9.14
CA ASN A 264 3.83 17.12 8.59
C ASN A 264 4.35 16.51 7.28
N SER A 265 3.50 15.80 6.54
CA SER A 265 3.85 14.94 5.41
C SER A 265 3.49 15.58 4.06
N VAL A 266 4.11 15.11 2.99
CA VAL A 266 3.82 15.52 1.62
C VAL A 266 3.36 14.30 0.83
N ILE A 267 2.20 14.40 0.18
CA ILE A 267 1.61 13.34 -0.65
C ILE A 267 1.30 13.94 -2.02
N ALA A 268 1.98 13.46 -3.05
CA ALA A 268 1.93 14.06 -4.38
C ALA A 268 1.73 13.06 -5.52
N ASP A 269 1.28 13.56 -6.68
CA ASP A 269 1.24 12.85 -7.97
C ASP A 269 0.52 11.49 -7.93
N VAL A 270 -0.58 11.41 -7.17
CA VAL A 270 -1.33 10.16 -7.01
C VAL A 270 -2.15 9.90 -8.26
N GLN A 271 -2.00 8.70 -8.83
CA GLN A 271 -2.64 8.30 -10.07
C GLN A 271 -4.06 7.75 -9.84
N ASN A 272 -4.43 7.46 -8.59
CA ASN A 272 -5.79 7.05 -8.21
C ASN A 272 -6.13 7.59 -6.81
N ALA A 273 -5.79 6.88 -5.73
CA ALA A 273 -6.05 7.37 -4.37
C ALA A 273 -4.77 7.60 -3.58
N GLY A 274 -4.69 8.72 -2.85
CA GLY A 274 -3.55 9.10 -2.03
C GLY A 274 -3.57 8.50 -0.63
N LEU A 275 -4.27 9.16 0.30
CA LEU A 275 -4.38 8.71 1.69
C LEU A 275 -5.77 8.17 2.01
N THR A 276 -5.81 6.98 2.61
CA THR A 276 -7.04 6.39 3.16
C THR A 276 -6.85 5.86 4.57
N PHE A 277 -7.80 6.20 5.43
CA PHE A 277 -8.06 5.53 6.71
C PHE A 277 -9.27 4.61 6.58
N VAL A 278 -9.24 3.43 7.19
CA VAL A 278 -10.32 2.43 7.08
C VAL A 278 -10.63 1.87 8.45
N THR A 279 -11.81 2.03 9.02
CA THR A 279 -12.12 1.47 10.37
C THR A 279 -12.67 0.06 10.39
N GLY A 280 -13.14 -0.47 9.24
CA GLY A 280 -13.67 -1.82 9.14
C GLY A 280 -15.20 -1.93 9.21
N GLY A 281 -15.93 -0.85 8.91
CA GLY A 281 -17.31 -0.86 8.41
C GLY A 281 -18.34 -1.67 9.21
N ASP A 282 -19.00 -1.04 10.19
CA ASP A 282 -20.33 -1.44 10.68
C ASP A 282 -21.33 -0.28 10.57
N TYR A 283 -22.63 -0.59 10.71
CA TYR A 283 -23.74 0.37 10.53
C TYR A 283 -23.99 1.28 11.75
N THR A 284 -23.24 1.12 12.85
CA THR A 284 -23.57 1.80 14.12
C THR A 284 -22.59 2.92 14.46
N LYS A 285 -21.28 2.69 14.21
CA LYS A 285 -20.19 3.67 14.36
C LYS A 285 -19.03 3.41 13.39
N SER A 286 -19.29 2.67 12.31
CA SER A 286 -18.25 2.14 11.43
C SER A 286 -17.17 1.34 12.18
N SER A 287 -17.51 0.68 13.29
CA SER A 287 -16.55 -0.02 14.17
C SER A 287 -15.49 0.89 14.82
N SER A 288 -15.66 2.21 14.82
CA SER A 288 -14.68 3.13 15.42
C SER A 288 -14.76 3.13 16.95
N ILE A 289 -13.61 2.96 17.59
CA ILE A 289 -13.45 3.14 19.03
C ILE A 289 -13.64 4.63 19.38
N ASP A 290 -14.34 4.95 20.48
CA ASP A 290 -14.44 6.36 20.89
C ASP A 290 -13.04 6.92 21.19
N GLY A 291 -12.76 8.10 20.64
CA GLY A 291 -11.45 8.75 20.74
C GLY A 291 -10.44 8.29 19.69
N ASN A 292 -10.79 7.37 18.78
CA ASN A 292 -9.92 6.89 17.71
C ASN A 292 -9.29 8.05 16.92
N TRP A 293 -7.98 8.01 16.77
CA TRP A 293 -7.23 8.95 15.92
C TRP A 293 -7.13 8.34 14.52
N LEU A 294 -7.80 8.96 13.56
CA LEU A 294 -7.63 8.72 12.12
C LEU A 294 -7.46 10.07 11.46
N LEU A 295 -6.32 10.68 11.74
CA LEU A 295 -6.10 12.11 11.54
C LEU A 295 -4.98 12.36 10.55
N ALA A 296 -5.29 13.10 9.49
CA ALA A 296 -4.32 13.76 8.64
C ALA A 296 -4.15 15.20 9.10
N ARG A 297 -2.96 15.56 9.60
CA ARG A 297 -2.70 16.88 10.18
C ARG A 297 -1.47 17.57 9.62
N LYS A 298 -1.58 18.84 9.21
CA LYS A 298 -0.45 19.65 8.72
C LYS A 298 0.28 19.00 7.54
N ASN A 299 -0.47 18.35 6.66
CA ASN A 299 0.07 17.73 5.46
C ASN A 299 -0.12 18.65 4.25
N VAL A 300 0.72 18.44 3.24
CA VAL A 300 0.57 19.04 1.91
C VAL A 300 0.20 17.94 0.92
N PHE A 301 -0.92 18.11 0.25
CA PHE A 301 -1.37 17.26 -0.85
C PHE A 301 -1.19 18.01 -2.16
N ILE A 302 -0.47 17.42 -3.12
CA ILE A 302 -0.15 18.07 -4.40
C ILE A 302 -0.69 17.21 -5.54
N GLY A 303 -1.57 17.78 -6.36
CA GLY A 303 -2.19 17.05 -7.47
C GLY A 303 -1.18 16.71 -8.57
N GLN A 304 -0.38 17.68 -8.99
CA GLN A 304 0.63 17.51 -10.04
C GLN A 304 1.87 18.37 -9.75
N THR A 305 3.03 17.73 -9.62
CA THR A 305 4.33 18.39 -9.40
C THR A 305 5.11 18.58 -10.71
N GLN A 306 4.83 17.78 -11.74
CA GLN A 306 5.60 17.73 -12.99
C GLN A 306 4.68 17.82 -14.22
N LYS A 307 4.31 19.05 -14.61
CA LYS A 307 3.38 19.28 -15.73
C LYS A 307 3.91 18.80 -17.08
N ASP A 308 5.20 19.01 -17.32
CA ASP A 308 5.82 18.80 -18.64
C ASP A 308 6.59 17.48 -18.75
N ASN A 309 6.46 16.58 -17.76
CA ASN A 309 7.09 15.27 -17.78
C ASN A 309 6.07 14.19 -18.16
N PRO A 310 6.16 13.56 -19.34
CA PRO A 310 5.20 12.55 -19.77
C PRO A 310 5.21 11.29 -18.89
N TYR A 311 6.31 10.98 -18.20
CA TYR A 311 6.40 9.84 -17.27
C TYR A 311 5.81 10.12 -15.89
N ALA A 312 5.60 11.39 -15.55
CA ALA A 312 5.02 11.83 -14.27
C ALA A 312 3.74 12.65 -14.48
N ALA A 313 3.13 12.55 -15.67
CA ALA A 313 1.92 13.27 -15.99
C ALA A 313 0.76 12.86 -15.07
N ALA A 314 -0.18 13.79 -14.86
CA ALA A 314 -1.39 13.50 -14.11
C ALA A 314 -2.24 12.41 -14.79
N ILE A 315 -2.13 12.19 -16.10
CA ILE A 315 -2.78 11.07 -16.80
C ILE A 315 -2.00 9.75 -16.73
N GLY A 316 -0.95 9.69 -15.91
CA GLY A 316 -0.05 8.56 -15.76
C GLY A 316 1.03 8.50 -16.83
N PRO A 317 2.00 7.57 -16.69
CA PRO A 317 3.14 7.47 -17.59
C PRO A 317 2.77 6.88 -18.95
N PHE A 318 1.59 6.26 -19.05
CA PHE A 318 1.12 5.61 -20.26
C PHE A 318 0.22 6.56 -21.05
N ASN A 319 0.81 7.27 -21.99
CA ASN A 319 0.20 8.33 -22.78
C ASN A 319 0.95 8.50 -24.12
N ALA A 320 0.52 9.47 -24.94
CA ALA A 320 1.05 9.68 -26.30
C ALA A 320 2.56 10.02 -26.33
N ASP A 321 3.05 10.72 -25.31
CA ASP A 321 4.43 11.21 -25.21
C ASP A 321 5.30 10.40 -24.22
N GLY A 322 4.71 9.38 -23.59
CA GLY A 322 5.32 8.56 -22.55
C GLY A 322 5.48 7.09 -22.94
N LEU A 323 5.14 6.20 -22.03
CA LEU A 323 5.09 4.76 -22.26
C LEU A 323 3.84 4.38 -23.07
N ALA A 324 3.92 3.28 -23.80
CA ALA A 324 2.77 2.62 -24.38
C ALA A 324 2.42 1.37 -23.56
N CYS A 325 1.13 1.09 -23.35
CA CYS A 325 0.74 -0.22 -22.82
C CYS A 325 1.02 -1.30 -23.88
N ASP A 326 1.72 -2.35 -23.47
CA ASP A 326 2.04 -3.52 -24.31
C ASP A 326 0.78 -4.35 -24.60
N ASN A 327 -0.13 -4.44 -23.63
CA ASN A 327 -1.42 -5.08 -23.78
C ASN A 327 -2.39 -4.16 -24.55
N ARG A 328 -2.50 -4.32 -25.88
CA ARG A 328 -3.47 -3.58 -26.71
C ARG A 328 -4.69 -4.45 -27.06
N ASN A 329 -5.88 -3.83 -27.00
CA ASN A 329 -7.17 -4.21 -27.61
C ASN A 329 -8.05 -5.33 -27.00
N SER A 330 -7.66 -6.04 -25.93
CA SER A 330 -8.57 -7.03 -25.28
C SER A 330 -8.68 -6.91 -23.75
N THR A 331 -7.80 -6.12 -23.11
CA THR A 331 -7.68 -6.08 -21.64
C THR A 331 -7.81 -4.65 -21.14
N VAL A 332 -8.86 -4.38 -20.36
CA VAL A 332 -9.24 -3.02 -19.90
C VAL A 332 -9.04 -2.81 -18.39
N ASN A 333 -8.44 -3.77 -17.67
CA ASN A 333 -8.29 -3.71 -16.21
C ASN A 333 -6.83 -3.53 -15.74
N TYR A 334 -5.89 -3.28 -16.65
CA TYR A 334 -4.53 -2.84 -16.33
C TYR A 334 -3.81 -2.35 -17.59
N CYS A 335 -2.69 -1.64 -17.39
CA CYS A 335 -1.74 -1.28 -18.43
C CYS A 335 -0.36 -1.84 -18.06
N LEU A 336 0.27 -2.57 -18.98
CA LEU A 336 1.54 -3.26 -18.77
C LEU A 336 2.68 -2.59 -19.54
N SER A 337 3.85 -2.49 -18.91
CA SER A 337 5.14 -2.36 -19.61
C SER A 337 6.05 -3.52 -19.22
N ARG A 338 6.30 -4.42 -20.18
CA ARG A 338 7.24 -5.54 -20.04
C ARG A 338 8.67 -5.05 -19.93
N ALA A 339 9.03 -4.04 -20.71
CA ALA A 339 10.35 -3.45 -20.71
C ALA A 339 10.72 -2.92 -19.32
N GLU A 340 9.81 -2.17 -18.69
CA GLU A 340 10.00 -1.57 -17.36
C GLU A 340 9.63 -2.54 -16.21
N GLY A 341 9.01 -3.68 -16.53
CA GLY A 341 8.55 -4.66 -15.54
C GLY A 341 7.48 -4.11 -14.60
N ILE A 342 6.61 -3.21 -15.08
CA ILE A 342 5.54 -2.58 -14.29
C ILE A 342 4.17 -2.98 -14.83
N ALA A 343 3.21 -3.10 -13.92
CA ALA A 343 1.80 -3.25 -14.24
C ALA A 343 1.01 -2.22 -13.43
N MET A 344 0.20 -1.41 -14.10
CA MET A 344 -0.69 -0.45 -13.46
C MET A 344 -2.13 -0.97 -13.55
N PRO A 345 -2.72 -1.48 -12.45
CA PRO A 345 -4.11 -1.90 -12.44
C PRO A 345 -5.06 -0.74 -12.74
N LEU A 346 -6.14 -1.03 -13.47
CA LEU A 346 -7.18 -0.07 -13.82
C LEU A 346 -8.55 -0.68 -13.50
N SER A 347 -9.52 0.18 -13.19
CA SER A 347 -10.87 -0.25 -12.85
C SER A 347 -11.90 0.61 -13.56
N ASN A 348 -12.88 -0.06 -14.19
CA ASN A 348 -14.02 0.61 -14.79
C ASN A 348 -14.75 1.45 -13.75
N TRP A 349 -15.23 2.62 -14.17
CA TRP A 349 -15.96 3.59 -13.35
C TRP A 349 -15.16 4.20 -12.21
N ALA A 350 -13.83 4.04 -12.20
CA ALA A 350 -13.03 4.37 -11.04
C ALA A 350 -11.73 5.13 -11.34
N ASN A 351 -11.76 6.00 -12.35
CA ASN A 351 -10.61 6.79 -12.80
C ASN A 351 -10.41 8.11 -12.04
N ASN A 352 -11.12 8.29 -10.93
CA ASN A 352 -11.11 9.54 -10.20
C ASN A 352 -9.86 9.61 -9.32
N GLN A 353 -8.98 10.56 -9.61
CA GLN A 353 -7.83 10.83 -8.75
C GLN A 353 -8.29 11.59 -7.52
N ARG A 354 -7.84 11.15 -6.36
CA ARG A 354 -8.31 11.62 -5.05
C ARG A 354 -7.18 11.61 -4.04
N LEU A 355 -6.70 12.80 -3.71
CA LEU A 355 -5.56 12.98 -2.81
C LEU A 355 -5.87 12.48 -1.40
N PHE A 356 -7.03 12.84 -0.87
CA PHE A 356 -7.61 12.25 0.33
C PHE A 356 -8.85 11.44 -0.05
N ASN A 357 -8.80 10.13 0.18
CA ASN A 357 -9.86 9.22 -0.19
C ASN A 357 -10.73 8.87 1.02
N ILE A 358 -12.04 9.04 0.85
CA ILE A 358 -13.04 8.67 1.85
C ILE A 358 -13.49 7.24 1.59
N TYR A 359 -13.27 6.38 2.59
CA TYR A 359 -13.68 4.99 2.61
C TYR A 359 -13.91 4.53 4.05
N ASP A 360 -15.04 3.87 4.32
CA ASP A 360 -15.41 3.23 5.60
C ASP A 360 -14.82 3.84 6.89
N GLY A 361 -15.60 4.72 7.53
CA GLY A 361 -15.32 5.21 8.88
C GLY A 361 -15.14 6.72 9.02
N PRO A 362 -14.98 7.21 10.26
CA PRO A 362 -14.58 8.59 10.49
C PRO A 362 -13.14 8.81 10.02
N ALA A 363 -12.92 9.89 9.28
CA ALA A 363 -11.60 10.31 8.82
C ALA A 363 -11.46 11.81 9.10
N GLN A 364 -10.42 12.20 9.82
CA GLN A 364 -10.28 13.56 10.34
C GLN A 364 -9.15 14.30 9.63
N GLN A 365 -9.33 15.61 9.49
CA GLN A 365 -8.37 16.49 8.85
C GLN A 365 -8.18 17.80 9.62
N ASP A 366 -6.94 18.19 9.87
CA ASP A 366 -6.60 19.46 10.53
C ASP A 366 -5.42 20.14 9.83
N SER A 367 -5.59 21.40 9.43
CA SER A 367 -4.50 22.26 8.96
C SER A 367 -3.77 21.70 7.72
N ASN A 368 -4.46 20.98 6.84
CA ASN A 368 -3.87 20.46 5.59
C ASN A 368 -3.93 21.50 4.47
N ALA A 369 -2.96 21.45 3.56
CA ALA A 369 -2.93 22.25 2.34
C ALA A 369 -3.09 21.38 1.10
N TYR A 370 -3.85 21.87 0.14
CA TYR A 370 -4.14 21.23 -1.14
C TYR A 370 -3.68 22.15 -2.27
N LEU A 371 -2.72 21.69 -3.08
CA LEU A 371 -2.01 22.47 -4.09
C LEU A 371 -2.04 21.77 -5.45
N ASP A 372 -1.98 22.56 -6.53
CA ASP A 372 -1.83 22.09 -7.92
C ASP A 372 -2.81 20.97 -8.29
N ILE A 373 -4.06 21.18 -7.90
CA ILE A 373 -5.17 20.26 -8.14
C ILE A 373 -5.84 20.64 -9.44
N THR A 374 -5.45 19.95 -10.51
CA THR A 374 -5.83 20.28 -11.87
C THR A 374 -6.52 19.10 -12.56
N ARG A 375 -7.65 19.40 -13.20
CA ARG A 375 -8.27 18.47 -14.14
C ARG A 375 -7.29 18.21 -15.30
N SER A 376 -7.18 16.96 -15.72
CA SER A 376 -6.41 16.59 -16.91
C SER A 376 -7.34 16.16 -18.05
N THR A 377 -7.17 16.71 -19.25
CA THR A 377 -7.91 16.29 -20.43
C THR A 377 -7.28 15.05 -21.05
N ILE A 378 -8.10 14.24 -21.72
CA ILE A 378 -7.65 13.14 -22.58
C ILE A 378 -8.06 13.51 -24.00
N ASP A 379 -7.17 14.18 -24.71
CA ASP A 379 -7.49 14.88 -25.97
C ASP A 379 -7.90 13.93 -27.10
N ASP A 380 -7.36 12.70 -27.10
CA ASP A 380 -7.68 11.65 -28.07
C ASP A 380 -8.92 10.83 -27.69
N CYS A 381 -9.63 11.24 -26.63
CA CYS A 381 -10.83 10.58 -26.15
C CYS A 381 -12.07 11.48 -26.28
N GLN A 382 -12.73 11.36 -27.44
CA GLN A 382 -13.94 12.08 -27.79
C GLN A 382 -15.10 11.08 -27.87
N GLN A 383 -15.97 11.09 -26.87
CA GLN A 383 -17.19 10.27 -26.83
C GLN A 383 -18.44 11.15 -26.68
N ASP A 384 -19.62 10.56 -26.78
CA ASP A 384 -20.90 11.25 -26.55
C ASP A 384 -21.68 10.52 -25.43
N GLY A 385 -21.11 10.55 -24.21
CA GLY A 385 -21.72 9.92 -23.03
C GLY A 385 -20.77 9.08 -22.14
N SER A 386 -21.32 8.07 -21.46
CA SER A 386 -20.65 7.24 -20.44
C SER A 386 -20.00 5.97 -21.01
N GLY A 387 -18.95 6.13 -21.81
CA GLY A 387 -18.20 5.02 -22.40
C GLY A 387 -16.69 5.09 -22.12
N ASN A 388 -15.92 4.61 -23.08
CA ASN A 388 -14.46 4.66 -23.12
C ASN A 388 -13.97 4.96 -24.54
N CYS A 389 -12.68 5.24 -24.65
CA CYS A 389 -11.95 5.41 -25.90
C CYS A 389 -10.89 4.31 -25.96
N GLN A 390 -11.31 3.12 -26.42
CA GLN A 390 -10.49 1.90 -26.41
C GLN A 390 -9.11 2.07 -27.06
N ASN A 391 -9.02 2.94 -28.07
CA ASN A 391 -7.79 3.20 -28.83
C ASN A 391 -6.96 4.37 -28.26
N SER A 392 -7.34 4.95 -27.13
CA SER A 392 -6.61 6.07 -26.53
C SER A 392 -5.17 5.67 -26.19
N ALA A 393 -4.24 6.58 -26.45
CA ALA A 393 -2.87 6.50 -26.00
C ALA A 393 -2.79 6.54 -24.46
N SER A 394 -3.71 7.28 -23.80
CA SER A 394 -3.83 7.29 -22.34
C SER A 394 -4.37 5.96 -21.83
N MET A 395 -3.73 5.39 -20.81
CA MET A 395 -4.23 4.17 -20.16
C MET A 395 -5.64 4.34 -19.59
N TYR A 396 -5.96 5.52 -19.06
CA TYR A 396 -7.27 5.79 -18.48
C TYR A 396 -8.36 5.95 -19.53
N GLY A 397 -8.04 6.49 -20.71
CA GLY A 397 -9.02 6.62 -21.79
C GLY A 397 -9.63 5.28 -22.20
N ARG A 398 -8.94 4.17 -21.96
CA ARG A 398 -9.34 2.82 -22.38
C ARG A 398 -10.39 2.17 -21.49
N VAL A 399 -10.63 2.70 -20.30
CA VAL A 399 -11.55 2.07 -19.33
C VAL A 399 -12.90 2.76 -19.29
N LEU A 400 -13.95 1.99 -18.97
CA LEU A 400 -15.32 2.51 -18.95
C LEU A 400 -15.51 3.54 -17.84
N GLY A 401 -16.45 4.45 -18.06
CA GLY A 401 -16.85 5.43 -17.05
C GLY A 401 -15.92 6.64 -16.96
N MET A 402 -15.26 6.98 -18.06
CA MET A 402 -14.52 8.23 -18.16
C MET A 402 -15.48 9.43 -18.06
N PRO A 403 -15.25 10.37 -17.14
CA PRO A 403 -15.98 11.63 -17.11
C PRO A 403 -15.86 12.35 -18.45
N PHE A 404 -17.00 12.84 -18.95
CA PHE A 404 -17.12 13.54 -20.21
C PHE A 404 -17.61 14.96 -19.97
N ASP A 405 -16.97 15.92 -20.61
CA ASP A 405 -17.39 17.32 -20.63
C ASP A 405 -18.11 17.60 -21.94
N SER A 406 -19.42 17.86 -21.83
CA SER A 406 -20.28 18.11 -23.00
C SER A 406 -19.93 19.40 -23.73
N ASP A 407 -19.35 20.39 -23.05
CA ASP A 407 -19.08 21.70 -23.63
C ASP A 407 -17.81 21.65 -24.48
N SER A 408 -16.74 21.04 -23.95
CA SER A 408 -15.49 20.85 -24.68
C SER A 408 -15.46 19.61 -25.57
N ARG A 409 -16.45 18.72 -25.41
CA ARG A 409 -16.53 17.41 -26.08
C ARG A 409 -15.30 16.53 -25.84
N GLN A 410 -14.74 16.57 -24.64
CA GLN A 410 -13.55 15.82 -24.26
C GLN A 410 -13.75 15.04 -22.96
N CYS A 411 -13.15 13.85 -22.91
CA CYS A 411 -12.99 13.13 -21.65
C CYS A 411 -11.93 13.78 -20.76
N TYR A 412 -12.05 13.56 -19.46
CA TYR A 412 -11.10 14.09 -18.49
C TYR A 412 -10.94 13.21 -17.27
N LEU A 413 -9.80 13.39 -16.59
CA LEU A 413 -9.52 12.84 -15.27
C LEU A 413 -9.71 13.93 -14.22
N PRO A 414 -10.64 13.74 -13.27
CA PRO A 414 -10.70 14.58 -12.09
C PRO A 414 -9.46 14.33 -11.24
N ASN A 415 -8.79 15.41 -10.85
CA ASN A 415 -7.85 15.42 -9.74
C ASN A 415 -8.56 16.11 -8.58
N ALA A 416 -9.08 15.33 -7.65
CA ALA A 416 -9.88 15.83 -6.54
C ALA A 416 -9.02 15.92 -5.28
N ALA A 417 -9.16 17.03 -4.56
CA ALA A 417 -8.56 17.18 -3.24
C ALA A 417 -9.06 16.11 -2.27
N ILE A 418 -10.38 15.91 -2.25
CA ILE A 418 -11.08 14.97 -1.39
C ILE A 418 -12.17 14.33 -2.24
N ALA A 419 -12.24 13.00 -2.28
CA ALA A 419 -13.33 12.30 -2.93
C ALA A 419 -13.57 10.90 -2.34
N TRP A 420 -14.69 10.31 -2.73
CA TRP A 420 -15.12 8.99 -2.33
C TRP A 420 -14.46 7.87 -3.13
N LYS A 421 -14.26 6.71 -2.49
CA LYS A 421 -13.89 5.47 -3.19
C LYS A 421 -14.98 5.01 -4.16
N GLN A 422 -16.23 4.91 -3.68
CA GLN A 422 -17.34 4.37 -4.45
C GLN A 422 -17.95 5.49 -5.33
N PRO A 423 -18.03 5.30 -6.67
CA PRO A 423 -18.77 6.21 -7.55
C PRO A 423 -20.29 6.01 -7.47
N ASN A 424 -20.74 4.96 -6.76
CA ASN A 424 -22.05 4.34 -6.96
C ASN A 424 -23.00 4.69 -5.82
N GLY A 425 -23.53 5.92 -5.76
CA GLY A 425 -24.82 6.33 -5.16
C GLY A 425 -25.26 5.89 -3.74
N PHE A 426 -24.57 4.97 -3.06
CA PHE A 426 -24.85 4.52 -1.70
C PHE A 426 -24.04 5.39 -0.75
N TYR A 427 -24.74 6.35 -0.16
CA TYR A 427 -24.16 7.28 0.80
C TYR A 427 -24.34 6.74 2.22
N TYR A 428 -23.26 6.24 2.83
CA TYR A 428 -23.14 6.32 4.28
C TYR A 428 -22.58 7.69 4.59
N SER A 429 -23.14 8.43 5.56
CA SER A 429 -22.55 9.73 5.92
C SER A 429 -21.18 9.49 6.56
N PRO A 430 -20.07 9.84 5.92
CA PRO A 430 -18.79 9.84 6.60
C PRO A 430 -18.81 11.07 7.51
N VAL A 431 -18.22 10.97 8.68
CA VAL A 431 -17.97 12.17 9.47
C VAL A 431 -16.55 12.60 9.14
N VAL A 432 -16.44 13.60 8.23
CA VAL A 432 -15.17 14.26 7.91
C VAL A 432 -15.18 15.65 8.55
N PRO A 433 -14.64 15.80 9.77
CA PRO A 433 -14.39 17.11 10.33
C PRO A 433 -13.16 17.72 9.66
N LEU A 434 -13.35 18.90 9.07
CA LEU A 434 -12.28 19.72 8.50
C LEU A 434 -12.08 20.93 9.42
N GLU A 435 -10.88 21.03 9.99
CA GLU A 435 -10.47 22.22 10.75
C GLU A 435 -9.28 22.90 10.04
N LYS A 436 -9.39 24.19 9.73
CA LYS A 436 -8.28 25.04 9.22
C LYS A 436 -7.58 24.52 7.94
N SER A 437 -8.27 23.83 7.05
CA SER A 437 -7.71 23.38 5.76
C SER A 437 -7.65 24.50 4.71
N PHE A 438 -6.62 24.48 3.86
CA PHE A 438 -6.39 25.44 2.78
C PHE A 438 -6.44 24.77 1.41
N PHE A 439 -7.14 25.40 0.45
CA PHE A 439 -7.22 24.96 -0.95
C PHE A 439 -6.70 26.06 -1.87
N ARG A 440 -5.78 25.71 -2.77
CA ARG A 440 -5.31 26.60 -3.84
C ARG A 440 -5.49 25.92 -5.19
N HIS A 441 -6.29 26.53 -6.05
CA HIS A 441 -6.38 26.14 -7.45
C HIS A 441 -5.25 26.81 -8.24
N GLY A 442 -4.62 26.04 -9.13
CA GLY A 442 -3.60 26.50 -10.07
C GLY A 442 -4.19 26.90 -11.40
#